data_AF-X0WZI6-F1
#
_entry.id   AF-X0WZI6-F1
#
_cell.length_a   1.000
_cell.length_b   1.000
_cell.length_c   1.000
_cell.angle_alpha   90.00
_cell.angle_beta   90.00
_cell.angle_gamma   90.00
#
_symmetry.space_group_name_H-M   'P 1'
#
loop_
_entity.id
_entity.type
_entity.pdbx_description
1 polymer ?
#
loop_
_entity_poly.entity_id
_entity_poly.type
_entity_poly.pdbx_seq_one_letter_code
_entity_poly.pdbx_strand_id
1 'polypeptide(L)' 'MAFRGTYEHTLDDRGRLAIPARYRHLFNEGVVLVQGEDGCVE' A
#
# COMPACT_ATOMS: atom_id res chain seq x y z
N MET A 1 -3.94 -13.64 -7.09
CA MET A 1 -3.10 -12.71 -7.89
C MET A 1 -1.97 -12.23 -7.00
N ALA A 2 -0.78 -11.95 -7.55
CA ALA A 2 0.32 -11.39 -6.78
C ALA A 2 0.26 -9.85 -6.77
N PHE A 3 0.48 -9.23 -5.61
CA PHE A 3 0.67 -7.78 -5.48
C PHE A 3 2.11 -7.44 -5.91
N ARG A 4 2.29 -7.00 -7.16
CA ARG A 4 3.60 -6.72 -7.76
C ARG A 4 3.53 -5.51 -8.70
N GLY A 5 4.64 -4.80 -8.84
CA GLY A 5 4.79 -3.64 -9.71
C GLY A 5 5.15 -2.39 -8.93
N THR A 6 5.57 -1.35 -9.67
CA THR A 6 6.03 -0.08 -9.10
C THR A 6 5.01 1.00 -9.43
N TYR A 7 4.70 1.83 -8.44
CA TYR A 7 3.77 2.94 -8.59
C TYR A 7 4.25 4.13 -7.79
N GLU A 8 4.16 5.31 -8.39
CA GLU A 8 4.38 6.56 -7.68
C GLU A 8 3.04 7.09 -7.17
N HIS A 9 3.02 7.39 -5.87
CA HIS A 9 1.85 7.93 -5.19
C HIS A 9 2.30 9.01 -4.21
N THR A 10 1.51 10.07 -4.13
CA THR A 10 1.65 11.07 -3.06
C THR A 10 0.75 10.68 -1.90
N LEU A 11 1.26 10.81 -0.68
CA LEU A 11 0.42 10.71 0.51
C LEU A 11 -0.51 11.92 0.59
N ASP A 12 -1.74 11.70 1.04
CA ASP A 12 -2.62 12.81 1.34
C ASP A 12 -2.30 13.47 2.69
N ASP A 13 -3.00 14.55 3.01
CA ASP A 13 -2.81 15.32 4.25
C ASP A 13 -3.03 14.52 5.54
N ARG A 14 -3.61 13.32 5.45
CA ARG A 14 -3.85 12.41 6.57
C ARG A 14 -2.89 11.23 6.57
N GLY A 15 -1.87 11.25 5.71
CA GLY A 15 -0.89 10.17 5.59
C GLY A 15 -1.46 8.90 4.95
N ARG A 16 -2.55 8.99 4.18
CA ARG A 16 -3.15 7.82 3.51
C ARG A 16 -2.52 7.62 2.13
N LEU A 17 -2.34 6.34 1.77
CA LEU A 17 -1.87 5.91 0.46
C LEU A 17 -3.01 5.26 -0.32
N ALA A 18 -3.23 5.69 -1.57
CA ALA A 18 -4.26 5.10 -2.43
C ALA A 18 -3.77 3.80 -3.09
N ILE A 19 -4.33 2.65 -2.68
CA ILE A 19 -4.05 1.36 -3.31
C ILE A 19 -4.59 1.35 -4.77
N PRO A 20 -3.77 0.95 -5.76
CA PRO A 20 -4.19 0.78 -7.15
C PRO A 20 -5.45 -0.08 -7.28
N ALA A 21 -6.41 0.36 -8.11
CA ALA A 21 -7.75 -0.24 -8.19
C ALA A 21 -7.73 -1.76 -8.41
N ARG A 22 -6.81 -2.26 -9.25
CA ARG A 22 -6.68 -3.69 -9.55
C ARG A 22 -6.32 -4.56 -8.34
N TYR A 23 -5.75 -3.98 -7.29
CA TYR A 23 -5.32 -4.70 -6.10
C TYR A 23 -6.21 -4.51 -4.88
N ARG A 24 -7.19 -3.60 -4.92
CA ARG A 24 -8.06 -3.31 -3.76
C ARG A 24 -8.74 -4.57 -3.20
N HIS A 25 -9.13 -5.50 -4.08
CA HIS A 25 -9.76 -6.77 -3.68
C HIS A 25 -8.84 -7.66 -2.80
N LEU A 26 -7.52 -7.53 -2.90
CA LEU A 26 -6.56 -8.29 -2.10
C LEU A 26 -6.48 -7.81 -0.65
N PHE A 27 -7.00 -6.60 -0.37
CA PHE A 27 -6.89 -5.93 0.93
C PHE A 27 -8.26 -5.70 1.60
N ASN A 28 -9.30 -6.38 1.09
CA ASN A 28 -10.69 -6.15 1.53
C ASN A 28 -10.94 -6.54 2.99
N GLU A 29 -10.18 -7.50 3.52
CA GLU A 29 -10.26 -7.95 4.92
C GLU A 29 -9.44 -7.07 5.87
N GLY A 30 -8.79 -6.02 5.35
CA GLY A 30 -7.87 -5.17 6.08
C GLY A 30 -6.42 -5.63 5.96
N VAL A 31 -5.51 -4.80 6.46
CA VAL A 31 -4.06 -5.05 6.46
C VAL A 31 -3.46 -4.57 7.76
N VAL A 32 -2.33 -5.17 8.12
CA VAL A 32 -1.44 -4.65 9.14
C VAL A 32 -0.20 -4.16 8.41
N LEU A 33 0.25 -2.94 8.72
CA LEU A 33 1.51 -2.40 8.24
C LEU A 33 2.53 -2.46 9.36
N VAL A 34 3.75 -2.87 9.02
CA VAL A 34 4.89 -2.82 9.95
C VAL A 34 6.01 -1.97 9.37
N GLN A 35 6.83 -1.39 10.24
CA GLN A 35 8.00 -0.64 9.82
C GLN A 35 9.05 -1.60 9.26
N GLY A 36 9.43 -1.41 8.00
CA GLY A 36 10.51 -2.13 7.33
C GLY A 36 11.84 -1.39 7.40
N GLU A 37 12.83 -1.90 6.67
CA GLU A 37 14.14 -1.26 6.51
C GLU A 37 14.07 -0.07 5.54
N ASP A 38 15.12 0.76 5.53
CA ASP A 38 15.28 1.90 4.60
C ASP A 38 14.10 2.88 4.56
N GLY A 39 13.35 3.01 5.67
CA GLY A 39 12.18 3.89 5.75
C GLY A 39 10.96 3.37 4.97
N CYS A 40 10.91 2.07 4.69
CA CYS A 40 9.80 1.41 4.00
C CYS A 40 8.78 0.82 4.99
N VAL A 41 7.66 0.32 4.44
CA VAL A 41 6.64 -0.45 5.18
C VAL A 41 6.41 -1.80 4.50
N GLU A 42 6.11 -2.83 5.31
CA GLU A 42 5.71 -4.18 4.87
C GLU A 42 4.25 -4.49 5.17
#